data_AF-A9IP87-F1
#
_entry.id   AF-A9IP87-F1
#
_cell.length_a   1.000
_cell.length_b   1.000
_cell.length_c   1.000
_cell.angle_alpha   90.00
_cell.angle_beta   90.00
_cell.angle_gamma   90.00
#
_symmetry.space_group_name_H-M   'P 1'
#
loop_
_entity.id
_entity.type
_entity.pdbx_description
1 polymer ?
#
loop_
_entity_poly.entity_id
_entity_poly.type
_entity_poly.pdbx_seq_one_letter_code
_entity_poly.pdbx_strand_id
1 'polypeptide(L)'
;MQKVSNAQARAKAYIAALNGISLWALLQAVKNLIRGEAKGMSTTFVPSCADLAQYCRDLESRLYGAAEKVFIAVENTRNKALGGKRISFMRIGKPSEECHDSSSSKAA
;
A
#
# COMPACT_ATOMS: atom_id res chain seq x y z
N MET A 1 -34.69 7.35 -13.00
CA MET A 1 -33.72 6.87 -11.97
C MET A 1 -33.74 5.34 -11.95
N GLN A 2 -32.66 4.67 -12.36
CA GLN A 2 -32.54 3.21 -12.24
C GLN A 2 -32.49 2.82 -10.76
N LYS A 3 -33.36 1.90 -10.33
CA LYS A 3 -33.28 1.27 -9.00
C LYS A 3 -32.03 0.40 -8.96
N VAL A 4 -30.94 0.93 -8.41
CA VAL A 4 -29.75 0.13 -8.11
C VAL A 4 -30.13 -0.86 -7.02
N SER A 5 -29.99 -2.17 -7.27
CA SER A 5 -30.25 -3.18 -6.26
C SER A 5 -29.30 -2.98 -5.07
N ASN A 6 -29.78 -3.25 -3.85
CA ASN A 6 -28.99 -3.04 -2.62
C ASN A 6 -27.63 -3.77 -2.69
N ALA A 7 -27.61 -4.97 -3.29
CA ALA A 7 -26.39 -5.74 -3.53
C ALA A 7 -25.40 -5.03 -4.46
N GLN A 8 -25.87 -4.44 -5.57
CA GLN A 8 -25.00 -3.74 -6.51
C GLN A 8 -24.41 -2.46 -5.91
N ALA A 9 -25.19 -1.73 -5.10
CA ALA A 9 -24.70 -0.57 -4.38
C ALA A 9 -23.62 -0.96 -3.36
N ARG A 10 -23.83 -2.05 -2.61
CA ARG A 10 -22.83 -2.59 -1.66
C ARG A 10 -21.54 -3.01 -2.37
N ALA A 11 -21.65 -3.75 -3.48
CA ALA A 11 -20.48 -4.17 -4.24
C ALA A 11 -19.66 -2.96 -4.72
N LYS A 12 -20.32 -1.92 -5.24
CA LYS A 12 -19.66 -0.66 -5.62
C LYS A 12 -18.96 0.02 -4.45
N ALA A 13 -19.55 -0.01 -3.25
CA ALA A 13 -18.92 0.55 -2.06
C ALA A 13 -17.63 -0.21 -1.67
N TYR A 14 -17.62 -1.54 -1.75
CA TYR A 14 -16.39 -2.32 -1.55
C TYR A 14 -15.33 -2.01 -2.61
N ILE A 15 -15.72 -1.97 -3.89
CA ILE A 15 -14.80 -1.64 -4.98
C ILE A 15 -14.15 -0.27 -4.74
N ALA A 16 -14.93 0.73 -4.34
CA ALA A 16 -14.41 2.06 -4.04
C ALA A 16 -13.48 2.06 -2.82
N ALA A 17 -13.84 1.38 -1.73
CA ALA A 17 -13.06 1.36 -0.50
C ALA A 17 -11.75 0.55 -0.60
N LEU A 18 -11.74 -0.49 -1.45
CA LEU A 18 -10.59 -1.37 -1.67
C LEU A 18 -9.70 -0.91 -2.83
N ASN A 19 -10.02 0.21 -3.47
CA ASN A 19 -9.19 0.78 -4.53
C ASN A 19 -7.80 1.13 -3.95
N GLY A 20 -6.74 0.71 -4.64
CA GLY A 20 -5.34 0.89 -4.23
C GLY A 20 -4.81 -0.15 -3.26
N ILE A 21 -5.65 -1.07 -2.78
CA ILE A 21 -5.20 -2.19 -1.93
C ILE A 21 -4.60 -3.29 -2.80
N SER A 22 -3.45 -3.82 -2.39
CA SER A 22 -2.81 -4.94 -3.10
C SER A 22 -3.67 -6.20 -3.05
N LEU A 23 -3.61 -6.97 -4.14
CA LEU A 23 -4.29 -8.27 -4.23
C LEU A 23 -3.85 -9.22 -3.10
N TRP A 24 -2.57 -9.17 -2.72
CA TRP A 24 -2.04 -9.97 -1.62
C TRP A 24 -2.74 -9.65 -0.30
N ALA A 25 -2.87 -8.37 0.06
CA ALA A 25 -3.50 -7.94 1.29
C ALA A 25 -4.98 -8.35 1.34
N LEU A 26 -5.68 -8.20 0.21
CA LEU A 26 -7.08 -8.60 0.11
C LEU A 26 -7.26 -10.12 0.29
N LEU A 27 -6.47 -10.94 -0.42
CA LEU A 27 -6.55 -12.39 -0.30
C LEU A 27 -6.21 -12.86 1.12
N GLN A 28 -5.20 -12.25 1.73
CA GLN A 28 -4.82 -12.59 3.09
C GLN A 28 -5.86 -12.14 4.12
N ALA A 29 -6.47 -10.98 3.92
CA ALA A 29 -7.57 -10.50 4.76
C ALA A 29 -8.77 -11.47 4.71
N VAL A 30 -9.18 -11.90 3.52
CA VAL A 30 -10.27 -12.86 3.35
C VAL A 30 -9.94 -14.20 4.00
N LYS A 31 -8.71 -14.71 3.86
CA LYS A 31 -8.28 -15.95 4.55
C LYS A 31 -8.37 -15.81 6.07
N ASN A 32 -7.83 -14.72 6.62
CA ASN A 32 -7.84 -14.48 8.06
C ASN A 32 -9.29 -14.31 8.58
N LEU A 33 -10.17 -13.68 7.80
CA LEU A 33 -11.59 -13.54 8.13
C LEU A 33 -12.30 -14.90 8.19
N ILE A 34 -12.14 -15.73 7.17
CA ILE A 34 -12.74 -17.08 7.10
C ILE A 34 -12.25 -17.96 8.26
N ARG A 35 -10.99 -17.77 8.69
CA ARG A 35 -10.41 -18.49 9.83
C ARG A 35 -10.77 -17.91 11.20
N GLY A 36 -11.43 -16.76 11.26
CA GLY A 36 -11.69 -16.04 12.52
C GLY A 36 -10.44 -15.42 13.16
N GLU A 37 -9.36 -15.28 12.39
CA GLU A 37 -8.08 -14.71 12.83
C GLU A 37 -8.02 -13.18 12.67
N ALA A 38 -9.01 -12.59 11.98
CA ALA A 38 -9.13 -11.15 11.79
C ALA A 38 -9.56 -10.44 13.08
N LYS A 39 -8.58 -10.16 13.96
CA LYS A 39 -8.81 -9.44 15.22
C LYS A 39 -9.52 -8.11 15.00
N GLY A 40 -10.57 -7.87 15.78
CA GLY A 40 -11.37 -6.64 15.70
C GLY A 40 -12.50 -6.70 14.67
N MET A 41 -12.64 -7.80 13.92
CA MET A 41 -13.78 -8.03 13.03
C MET A 41 -14.74 -9.05 13.63
N SER A 42 -16.02 -8.91 13.26
CA SER A 42 -17.03 -9.91 13.58
C SER A 42 -16.71 -11.24 12.89
N THR A 43 -16.82 -12.33 13.63
CA THR A 43 -16.74 -13.71 13.09
C THR A 43 -18.07 -14.19 12.53
N THR A 44 -19.16 -13.46 12.78
CA THR A 44 -20.54 -13.84 12.41
C THR A 44 -21.09 -12.97 11.28
N PHE A 45 -20.65 -11.71 11.19
CA PHE A 45 -21.13 -10.74 10.21
C PHE A 45 -20.03 -10.35 9.22
N VAL A 46 -20.43 -10.06 7.98
CA VAL A 46 -19.51 -9.53 6.96
C VAL A 46 -18.97 -8.16 7.42
N PRO A 47 -17.66 -7.92 7.35
CA PRO A 47 -17.07 -6.64 7.77
C PRO A 47 -17.56 -5.50 6.88
N SER A 48 -17.67 -4.28 7.42
CA SER A 48 -17.95 -3.12 6.59
C SER A 48 -16.82 -2.90 5.58
N CYS A 49 -17.10 -2.19 4.47
CA CYS A 49 -16.07 -1.90 3.49
C CYS A 49 -14.92 -1.05 4.07
N ALA A 50 -15.22 -0.19 5.05
CA ALA A 50 -14.22 0.61 5.77
C ALA A 50 -13.32 -0.27 6.66
N ASP A 51 -13.91 -1.18 7.43
CA ASP A 51 -13.15 -2.08 8.31
C ASP A 51 -12.24 -3.00 7.50
N LEU A 52 -12.78 -3.57 6.41
CA LEU A 52 -12.00 -4.45 5.53
C LEU A 52 -10.83 -3.70 4.89
N ALA A 53 -11.07 -2.47 4.41
CA ALA A 53 -10.03 -1.65 3.81
C ALA A 53 -8.95 -1.27 4.83
N GLN A 54 -9.33 -0.93 6.06
CA GLN A 54 -8.36 -0.62 7.11
C GLN A 54 -7.50 -1.83 7.46
N TYR A 55 -8.11 -2.99 7.66
CA TYR A 55 -7.39 -4.21 7.97
C TYR A 55 -6.39 -4.60 6.88
N CYS A 56 -6.77 -4.42 5.61
CA CYS A 56 -5.85 -4.64 4.49
C CYS A 56 -4.66 -3.67 4.53
N ARG A 57 -4.89 -2.37 4.78
CA ARG A 57 -3.80 -1.38 4.93
C ARG A 57 -2.86 -1.72 6.09
N ASP A 58 -3.40 -2.22 7.19
CA ASP A 58 -2.60 -2.63 8.35
C ASP A 58 -1.72 -3.84 8.03
N LEU A 59 -2.23 -4.81 7.24
CA LEU A 59 -1.43 -5.93 6.73
C LEU A 59 -0.27 -5.45 5.85
N GLU A 60 -0.54 -4.51 4.94
CA GLU A 60 0.49 -3.94 4.05
C GLU A 60 1.54 -3.17 4.82
N SER A 61 1.13 -2.34 5.78
CA SER A 61 2.05 -1.57 6.61
C SER A 61 2.97 -2.49 7.43
N ARG A 62 2.43 -3.59 7.99
CA ARG A 62 3.23 -4.59 8.71
C ARG A 62 4.23 -5.29 7.80
N LEU A 63 3.83 -5.64 6.58
CA LEU A 63 4.74 -6.25 5.60
C LEU A 63 5.84 -5.27 5.19
N TYR A 64 5.49 -4.03 4.89
CA TYR A 64 6.43 -2.98 4.54
C TYR A 64 7.43 -2.73 5.66
N GLY A 65 6.96 -2.60 6.91
CA GLY A 65 7.83 -2.41 8.07
C GLY A 65 8.77 -3.59 8.32
N ALA A 66 8.35 -4.82 8.02
CA ALA A 66 9.23 -5.99 8.08
C ALA A 66 10.29 -5.96 6.97
N ALA A 67 9.87 -5.66 5.73
CA ALA A 67 10.78 -5.55 4.59
C ALA A 67 11.81 -4.44 4.78
N GLU A 68 11.41 -3.28 5.30
CA GLU A 68 12.30 -2.16 5.62
C GLU A 68 13.37 -2.56 6.62
N LYS A 69 12.99 -3.26 7.70
CA LYS A 69 13.95 -3.75 8.70
C LYS A 69 14.97 -4.72 8.10
N VAL A 70 14.51 -5.65 7.26
CA VAL A 70 15.40 -6.60 6.55
C VAL A 70 16.34 -5.85 5.62
N PHE A 71 15.82 -4.91 4.84
CA PHE A 71 16.63 -4.08 3.94
C PHE A 71 17.72 -3.31 4.69
N ILE A 72 17.35 -2.64 5.79
CA ILE A 72 18.32 -1.93 6.65
C ILE A 72 19.37 -2.89 7.23
N ALA A 73 18.97 -4.08 7.67
CA ALA A 73 19.90 -5.07 8.21
C ALA A 73 20.91 -5.56 7.16
N VAL A 74 20.46 -5.82 5.93
CA VAL A 74 21.31 -6.19 4.79
C VAL A 74 22.27 -5.07 4.44
N GLU A 75 21.78 -3.83 4.32
CA GLU A 75 22.60 -2.65 4.05
C GLU A 75 23.66 -2.41 5.12
N ASN A 76 23.29 -2.51 6.39
CA ASN A 76 24.22 -2.36 7.51
C ASN A 76 25.31 -3.45 7.50
N THR A 77 24.94 -4.69 7.18
CA THR A 77 25.89 -5.81 7.06
C THR A 77 26.87 -5.57 5.91
N ARG A 78 26.37 -5.13 4.75
CA ARG A 78 27.19 -4.76 3.61
C ARG A 78 28.16 -3.62 3.96
N ASN A 79 27.67 -2.57 4.60
CA ASN A 79 28.50 -1.42 4.99
C ASN A 79 29.61 -1.82 5.97
N LYS A 80 29.35 -2.73 6.91
CA LYS A 80 30.37 -3.29 7.80
C LYS A 80 31.42 -4.09 7.03
N ALA A 81 31.00 -4.93 6.09
CA ALA A 81 31.92 -5.73 5.25
C ALA A 81 32.81 -4.86 4.35
N LEU A 82 32.30 -3.71 3.87
CA LEU A 82 33.04 -2.75 3.05
C LEU A 82 33.89 -1.74 3.85
N GLY A 83 34.12 -2.00 5.14
CA GLY A 83 34.95 -1.13 5.99
C GLY A 83 34.33 0.24 6.28
N GLY A 84 33.00 0.34 6.30
CA GLY A 84 32.28 1.57 6.67
C GLY A 84 32.14 2.60 5.55
N LYS A 85 32.60 2.31 4.33
CA LYS A 85 32.36 3.18 3.17
C LYS A 85 30.90 3.09 2.72
N ARG A 86 30.08 3.99 3.23
CA ARG A 86 28.66 4.13 2.87
C ARG A 86 28.55 4.54 1.40
N ILE A 87 28.21 3.60 0.52
CA ILE A 87 27.86 3.93 -0.86
C ILE A 87 26.42 4.48 -0.82
N SER A 88 26.25 5.79 -1.00
CA SER A 88 24.93 6.42 -1.03
C SER A 88 24.22 6.04 -2.32
N PHE A 89 23.39 5.00 -2.29
CA PHE A 89 22.40 4.83 -3.34
C PHE A 89 21.27 5.82 -3.06
N MET A 90 21.12 6.81 -3.94
CA MET A 90 19.88 7.58 -4.00
C MET A 90 18.73 6.58 -4.11
N ARG A 91 17.72 6.74 -3.22
CA ARG A 91 16.48 5.98 -3.29
C ARG A 91 15.97 6.05 -4.74
N ILE A 92 15.86 4.91 -5.40
CA ILE A 92 15.10 4.79 -6.64
C ILE A 92 13.65 5.08 -6.25
N GLY A 93 13.24 6.34 -6.36
CA GLY A 93 11.94 6.78 -5.83
C GLY A 93 11.83 8.26 -5.49
N LYS A 94 12.29 9.14 -6.39
CA LYS A 94 11.60 10.40 -6.64
C LYS A 94 11.62 10.63 -8.15
N PRO A 95 10.47 10.76 -8.83
CA PRO A 95 10.48 11.40 -10.14
C PRO A 95 11.01 12.81 -9.91
N SER A 96 12.03 13.18 -10.66
CA SER A 96 12.44 14.57 -10.80
C SER A 96 11.21 15.37 -11.21
N GLU A 97 10.82 16.36 -10.41
CA GLU A 97 9.99 17.45 -10.92
C GLU A 97 10.75 18.05 -12.10
N GLU A 98 10.18 17.88 -13.28
CA GLU A 98 10.68 18.41 -14.54
C GLU A 98 10.75 19.94 -14.42
N CYS A 99 11.96 20.49 -14.51
CA CYS A 99 12.16 21.93 -14.61
C CYS A 99 11.46 22.43 -15.88
N HIS A 100 10.38 23.20 -15.73
CA HIS A 100 9.84 23.98 -16.83
C HIS A 100 10.87 25.05 -17.24
N ASP A 101 11.57 24.79 -18.33
CA ASP A 101 12.36 25.79 -19.05
C ASP A 101 11.41 26.83 -19.64
N SER A 102 11.30 27.99 -18.98
CA SER A 102 10.71 29.18 -19.57
C SER A 102 11.70 29.81 -20.56
N SER A 103 11.76 29.26 -21.77
CA SER A 103 12.40 29.92 -22.90
C SER A 103 11.53 31.08 -23.36
N SER A 104 11.97 32.29 -23.01
CA SER A 104 11.41 33.55 -23.50
C SER A 104 11.74 33.73 -24.98
N SER A 105 10.75 33.57 -25.85
CA SER A 105 10.85 34.01 -27.25
C SER A 105 10.93 35.54 -27.31
N LYS A 106 12.12 36.08 -27.61
CA LYS A 106 12.28 37.44 -28.14
C LYS A 106 11.78 37.43 -29.60
N ALA A 107 10.71 38.16 -29.88
CA ALA A 107 10.39 38.60 -31.23
C ALA A 107 11.08 39.95 -31.48
N ALA A 108 11.82 40.03 -32.58
CA ALA A 108 12.31 41.26 -33.19
C ALA A 108 11.35 41.67 -34.32
#